data_AF-A0A1A8BPC6-F1
#
_entry.id   AF-A0A1A8BPC6-F1
#
_cell.length_a   1.000
_cell.length_b   1.000
_cell.length_c   1.000
_cell.angle_alpha   90.00
_cell.angle_beta   90.00
_cell.angle_gamma   90.00
#
_symmetry.space_group_name_H-M   'P 1'
#
loop_
_entity.id
_entity.type
_entity.pdbx_description
1 polymer ?
#
loop_
_entity_poly.entity_id
_entity_poly.type
_entity_poly.pdbx_seq_one_letter_code
_entity_poly.pdbx_strand_id
1 'polypeptide(L)'
;KILHIKHWLDSPWPDFFTLEGQPKTMSCPSTGISEDDLSHIGSIAASVPVEDFTIHGGLSRILKGRANMVGQRVCDWALGEYMAFGSLLKDGVHVRLSGQDVERGTFSHRHHVLHDQNVDKRTCIPMNHISPDQAPYTVCNSSLSEYGVLGFELGFAMASPNALVLWEAQFGDFHNTAQCIIDQFISSGQAKWVRQNGIVLLLPHGMEGMGPEHSSARPERFLQMCNDDPDVFPKHSEDFAVHQLHDCNWIVVNCSTPANYFHVLRRQILLPFRKPLIVFTPKSLLRHPEAKSSFDDMLPGGN
;
A
#
# COMPACT_ATOMS: atom_id res chain seq x y z
N LYS A 1 -18.05 29.12 -1.56
CA LYS A 1 -17.53 30.08 -0.54
C LYS A 1 -16.32 29.54 0.24
N ILE A 2 -16.25 28.24 0.59
CA ILE A 2 -15.09 27.65 1.31
C ILE A 2 -13.83 27.50 0.43
N LEU A 3 -13.98 27.33 -0.90
CA LEU A 3 -12.84 27.22 -1.85
C LEU A 3 -11.94 28.48 -1.97
N HIS A 4 -12.38 29.64 -1.45
CA HIS A 4 -11.59 30.87 -1.46
C HIS A 4 -10.78 31.09 -0.18
N ILE A 5 -10.87 30.20 0.81
CA ILE A 5 -10.12 30.29 2.06
C ILE A 5 -8.96 29.27 2.01
N LYS A 6 -8.04 29.45 1.07
CA LYS A 6 -6.83 28.60 0.93
C LYS A 6 -5.84 28.75 2.09
N HIS A 7 -5.94 29.86 2.84
CA HIS A 7 -5.04 30.21 3.95
C HIS A 7 -5.35 29.51 5.28
N TRP A 8 -6.40 28.68 5.36
CA TRP A 8 -6.77 27.89 6.55
C TRP A 8 -6.37 26.41 6.45
N LEU A 9 -5.38 26.10 5.62
CA LEU A 9 -4.70 24.82 5.67
C LEU A 9 -3.82 24.79 6.91
N ASP A 10 -4.39 24.46 8.06
CA ASP A 10 -3.64 24.03 9.26
C ASP A 10 -3.06 22.63 9.01
N SER A 11 -2.35 22.46 7.89
CA SER A 11 -1.75 21.21 7.46
C SER A 11 -0.50 20.97 8.31
N PRO A 12 -0.34 19.78 8.94
CA PRO A 12 0.86 19.47 9.69
C PRO A 12 2.07 19.21 8.78
N TRP A 13 1.99 19.53 7.49
CA TRP A 13 2.99 19.22 6.46
C TRP A 13 3.69 20.51 6.02
N PRO A 14 4.63 21.05 6.84
CA PRO A 14 5.43 22.19 6.44
C PRO A 14 6.19 21.84 5.16
N ASP A 15 6.33 22.81 4.26
CA ASP A 15 7.08 22.69 3.01
C ASP A 15 6.61 21.60 2.03
N PHE A 16 5.49 20.92 2.26
CA PHE A 16 4.98 19.95 1.28
C PHE A 16 4.20 20.66 0.14
N PHE A 17 3.51 21.75 0.47
CA PHE A 17 2.75 22.57 -0.48
C PHE A 17 3.42 23.94 -0.73
N THR A 18 2.95 24.65 -1.74
CA THR A 18 3.22 26.09 -1.91
C THR A 18 2.50 26.92 -0.83
N LEU A 19 2.81 28.22 -0.74
CA LEU A 19 2.15 29.14 0.19
C LEU A 19 0.64 29.24 -0.06
N GLU A 20 0.18 28.94 -1.27
CA GLU A 20 -1.23 28.88 -1.69
C GLU A 20 -1.87 27.50 -1.42
N GLY A 21 -1.15 26.58 -0.78
CA GLY A 21 -1.62 25.24 -0.44
C GLY A 21 -1.76 24.32 -1.64
N GLN A 22 -1.01 24.56 -2.72
CA GLN A 22 -1.01 23.73 -3.93
C GLN A 22 0.20 22.78 -3.95
N PRO A 23 0.13 21.66 -4.70
CA PRO A 23 1.31 20.86 -4.99
C PRO A 23 2.43 21.73 -5.59
N LYS A 24 3.68 21.48 -5.18
CA LYS A 24 4.85 22.23 -5.71
C LYS A 24 5.11 21.96 -7.19
N THR A 25 4.72 20.78 -7.65
CA THR A 25 4.79 20.36 -9.05
C THR A 25 3.53 19.57 -9.39
N MET A 26 3.21 19.47 -10.68
CA MET A 26 2.18 18.57 -11.21
C MET A 26 2.85 17.50 -12.07
N SER A 27 3.76 16.74 -11.47
CA SER A 27 4.49 15.66 -12.14
C SER A 27 4.70 14.50 -11.17
N CYS A 28 4.58 13.27 -11.65
CA CYS A 28 4.96 12.08 -10.88
C CYS A 28 6.31 11.58 -11.38
N PRO A 29 7.35 11.50 -10.52
CA PRO A 29 8.59 10.83 -10.88
C PRO A 29 8.36 9.35 -11.23
N SER A 30 9.34 8.76 -11.92
CA SER A 30 9.37 7.30 -12.14
C SER A 30 9.32 6.57 -10.79
N THR A 31 8.46 5.57 -10.72
CA THR A 31 8.29 4.72 -9.52
C THR A 31 9.21 3.50 -9.54
N GLY A 32 9.87 3.19 -10.67
CA GLY A 32 10.85 2.11 -10.75
C GLY A 32 12.09 2.34 -9.89
N ILE A 33 12.78 1.26 -9.52
CA ILE A 33 14.01 1.26 -8.70
C ILE A 33 15.12 0.46 -9.37
N SER A 34 16.35 0.59 -8.89
CA SER A 34 17.48 -0.13 -9.50
C SER A 34 17.37 -1.66 -9.35
N GLU A 35 17.96 -2.38 -10.29
CA GLU A 35 18.10 -3.85 -10.24
C GLU A 35 18.77 -4.32 -8.94
N ASP A 36 19.80 -3.58 -8.51
CA ASP A 36 20.54 -3.87 -7.29
C ASP A 36 19.64 -3.74 -6.06
N ASP A 37 18.75 -2.73 -6.02
CA ASP A 37 17.78 -2.57 -4.94
C ASP A 37 16.75 -3.71 -4.93
N LEU A 38 16.20 -4.09 -6.10
CA LEU A 38 15.27 -5.22 -6.20
C LEU A 38 15.91 -6.51 -5.68
N SER A 39 17.14 -6.78 -6.11
CA SER A 39 17.90 -7.97 -5.73
C SER A 39 18.28 -7.98 -4.26
N HIS A 40 18.72 -6.86 -3.72
CA HIS A 40 19.07 -6.69 -2.30
C HIS A 40 17.86 -6.87 -1.40
N ILE A 41 16.77 -6.11 -1.65
CA ILE A 41 15.54 -6.19 -0.88
C ILE A 41 14.93 -7.59 -0.97
N GLY A 42 14.90 -8.18 -2.16
CA GLY A 42 14.40 -9.53 -2.38
C GLY A 42 15.19 -10.60 -1.61
N SER A 43 16.51 -10.44 -1.53
CA SER A 43 17.39 -11.33 -0.76
C SER A 43 17.10 -11.24 0.74
N ILE A 44 16.86 -10.04 1.27
CA ILE A 44 16.41 -9.84 2.67
C ILE A 44 15.04 -10.49 2.91
N ALA A 45 14.09 -10.31 1.98
CA ALA A 45 12.76 -10.93 2.04
C ALA A 45 12.77 -12.46 2.08
N ALA A 46 13.86 -13.07 1.61
CA ALA A 46 14.11 -14.50 1.57
C ALA A 46 15.02 -15.01 2.70
N SER A 47 15.37 -14.15 3.68
CA SER A 47 16.35 -14.45 4.71
C SER A 47 15.77 -14.41 6.14
N VAL A 48 16.59 -14.84 7.09
CA VAL A 48 16.38 -14.66 8.53
C VAL A 48 17.64 -13.95 9.07
N PRO A 49 17.63 -12.61 9.17
CA PRO A 49 18.85 -11.82 9.42
C PRO A 49 19.26 -11.77 10.91
N VAL A 50 18.99 -12.85 11.65
CA VAL A 50 19.30 -12.97 13.08
C VAL A 50 19.87 -14.35 13.36
N GLU A 51 20.88 -14.41 14.22
CA GLU A 51 21.52 -15.65 14.65
C GLU A 51 20.62 -16.46 15.59
N ASP A 52 20.83 -17.77 15.61
CA ASP A 52 20.14 -18.73 16.49
C ASP A 52 18.61 -18.66 16.42
N PHE A 53 18.03 -18.36 15.25
CA PHE A 53 16.58 -18.22 15.08
C PHE A 53 15.98 -19.40 14.32
N THR A 54 15.10 -20.14 14.98
CA THR A 54 14.51 -21.36 14.38
C THR A 54 13.13 -21.05 13.78
N ILE A 55 13.02 -21.10 12.45
CA ILE A 55 11.73 -20.93 11.76
C ILE A 55 10.98 -22.25 11.58
N HIS A 56 9.66 -22.18 11.44
CA HIS A 56 8.83 -23.32 11.09
C HIS A 56 9.21 -23.89 9.70
N GLY A 57 9.24 -25.23 9.54
CA GLY A 57 9.70 -25.86 8.30
C GLY A 57 8.90 -25.46 7.05
N GLY A 58 7.60 -25.18 7.19
CA GLY A 58 6.78 -24.64 6.11
C GLY A 58 7.22 -23.25 5.65
N LEU A 59 7.72 -22.41 6.57
CA LEU A 59 8.23 -21.07 6.28
C LEU A 59 9.57 -21.13 5.54
N SER A 60 10.43 -22.11 5.87
CA SER A 60 11.67 -22.36 5.13
C SER A 60 11.43 -22.61 3.64
N ARG A 61 10.31 -23.26 3.28
CA ARG A 61 9.93 -23.46 1.88
C ARG A 61 9.53 -22.16 1.20
N ILE A 62 8.81 -21.29 1.90
CA ILE A 62 8.39 -19.98 1.38
C ILE A 62 9.62 -19.09 1.13
N LEU A 63 10.54 -19.00 2.09
CA LEU A 63 11.77 -18.21 1.96
C LEU A 63 12.67 -18.71 0.82
N LYS A 64 12.84 -20.04 0.68
CA LYS A 64 13.54 -20.62 -0.47
C LYS A 64 12.84 -20.31 -1.80
N GLY A 65 11.51 -20.29 -1.82
CA GLY A 65 10.73 -19.89 -2.98
C GLY A 65 11.01 -18.44 -3.40
N ARG A 66 11.07 -17.52 -2.42
CA ARG A 66 11.46 -16.13 -2.66
C ARG A 66 12.87 -16.01 -3.20
N ALA A 67 13.85 -16.69 -2.59
CA ALA A 67 15.23 -16.69 -3.07
C ALA A 67 15.35 -17.17 -4.52
N ASN A 68 14.60 -18.22 -4.89
CA ASN A 68 14.58 -18.70 -6.27
C ASN A 68 13.96 -17.68 -7.23
N MET A 69 12.84 -17.05 -6.86
CA MET A 69 12.21 -16.00 -7.68
C MET A 69 13.14 -14.81 -7.89
N VAL A 70 13.84 -14.36 -6.84
CA VAL A 70 14.86 -13.31 -6.94
C VAL A 70 15.98 -13.71 -7.90
N GLY A 71 16.52 -14.94 -7.77
CA GLY A 71 17.54 -15.45 -8.69
C GLY A 71 17.07 -15.60 -10.14
N GLN A 72 15.77 -15.74 -10.36
CA GLN A 72 15.12 -15.78 -11.67
C GLN A 72 14.67 -14.41 -12.18
N ARG A 73 14.94 -13.32 -11.45
CA ARG A 73 14.48 -11.95 -11.77
C ARG A 73 12.96 -11.84 -11.93
N VAL A 74 12.21 -12.56 -11.11
CA VAL A 74 10.75 -12.50 -11.09
C VAL A 74 10.22 -12.29 -9.68
N CYS A 75 9.01 -11.76 -9.56
CA CYS A 75 8.33 -11.64 -8.28
C CYS A 75 6.87 -12.12 -8.35
N ASP A 76 6.39 -12.65 -7.24
CA ASP A 76 4.96 -12.81 -6.95
C ASP A 76 4.43 -11.58 -6.20
N TRP A 77 3.14 -11.59 -5.83
CA TRP A 77 2.54 -10.45 -5.13
C TRP A 77 3.22 -10.10 -3.81
N ALA A 78 3.59 -11.10 -3.01
CA ALA A 78 4.21 -10.86 -1.71
C ALA A 78 5.60 -10.26 -1.88
N LEU A 79 6.38 -10.73 -2.86
CA LEU A 79 7.71 -10.18 -3.13
C LEU A 79 7.65 -8.78 -3.77
N GLY A 80 6.69 -8.52 -4.66
CA GLY A 80 6.45 -7.18 -5.23
C GLY A 80 6.03 -6.16 -4.16
N GLU A 81 5.16 -6.56 -3.22
CA GLU A 81 4.82 -5.74 -2.04
C GLU A 81 6.07 -5.44 -1.19
N TYR A 82 6.86 -6.47 -0.90
CA TYR A 82 8.07 -6.35 -0.10
C TYR A 82 9.09 -5.39 -0.74
N MET A 83 9.26 -5.46 -2.06
CA MET A 83 10.13 -4.57 -2.81
C MET A 83 9.65 -3.12 -2.79
N ALA A 84 8.33 -2.89 -2.87
CA ALA A 84 7.75 -1.55 -2.79
C ALA A 84 7.96 -0.94 -1.40
N PHE A 85 7.66 -1.69 -0.34
CA PHE A 85 7.87 -1.23 1.03
C PHE A 85 9.35 -1.02 1.32
N GLY A 86 10.18 -2.00 0.98
CA GLY A 86 11.61 -1.98 1.26
C GLY A 86 12.34 -0.82 0.60
N SER A 87 11.97 -0.50 -0.64
CA SER A 87 12.56 0.64 -1.35
C SER A 87 12.13 1.97 -0.75
N LEU A 88 10.86 2.14 -0.36
CA LEU A 88 10.40 3.34 0.35
C LEU A 88 11.09 3.50 1.71
N LEU A 89 11.27 2.40 2.45
CA LEU A 89 12.00 2.42 3.72
C LEU A 89 13.44 2.88 3.53
N LYS A 90 14.12 2.39 2.49
CA LYS A 90 15.48 2.83 2.11
C LYS A 90 15.50 4.31 1.71
N ASP A 91 14.44 4.80 1.05
CA ASP A 91 14.26 6.21 0.68
C ASP A 91 13.87 7.12 1.88
N GLY A 92 13.91 6.61 3.11
CA GLY A 92 13.61 7.38 4.32
C GLY A 92 12.11 7.56 4.62
N VAL A 93 11.25 6.76 4.00
CA VAL A 93 9.78 6.84 4.15
C VAL A 93 9.29 5.78 5.12
N HIS A 94 8.59 6.20 6.17
CA HIS A 94 7.98 5.27 7.13
C HIS A 94 6.89 4.46 6.43
N VAL A 95 6.96 3.14 6.50
CA VAL A 95 5.87 2.26 6.08
C VAL A 95 5.16 1.67 7.31
N ARG A 96 3.84 1.85 7.38
CA ARG A 96 2.98 1.32 8.43
C ARG A 96 1.88 0.44 7.83
N LEU A 97 1.81 -0.82 8.24
CA LEU A 97 0.78 -1.78 7.84
C LEU A 97 0.00 -2.25 9.07
N SER A 98 -1.31 -2.05 9.06
CA SER A 98 -2.20 -2.38 10.17
C SER A 98 -3.43 -3.16 9.68
N GLY A 99 -3.89 -4.11 10.48
CA GLY A 99 -5.06 -4.93 10.17
C GLY A 99 -5.00 -6.28 10.86
N GLN A 100 -6.03 -7.09 10.68
CA GLN A 100 -6.11 -8.40 11.32
C GLN A 100 -5.16 -9.38 10.62
N ASP A 101 -4.27 -10.01 11.39
CA ASP A 101 -3.31 -11.02 10.92
C ASP A 101 -2.34 -10.54 9.82
N VAL A 102 -2.17 -9.23 9.62
CA VAL A 102 -1.36 -8.67 8.54
C VAL A 102 0.10 -9.08 8.60
N GLU A 103 0.64 -9.37 9.78
CA GLU A 103 2.03 -9.79 9.97
C GLU A 103 2.37 -11.07 9.19
N ARG A 104 1.46 -12.05 9.22
CA ARG A 104 1.53 -13.28 8.42
C ARG A 104 0.86 -13.11 7.06
N GLY A 105 -0.17 -12.27 7.00
CA GLY A 105 -1.19 -12.22 5.97
C GLY A 105 -2.27 -13.26 6.22
N THR A 106 -3.53 -12.87 6.01
CA THR A 106 -4.72 -13.75 6.10
C THR A 106 -4.51 -15.03 5.29
N PHE A 107 -4.02 -14.86 4.06
CA PHE A 107 -3.76 -15.97 3.14
C PHE A 107 -2.40 -16.64 3.34
N SER A 108 -1.63 -16.28 4.37
CA SER A 108 -0.27 -16.80 4.63
C SER A 108 0.67 -16.61 3.43
N HIS A 109 0.62 -15.42 2.81
CA HIS A 109 1.51 -15.02 1.70
C HIS A 109 2.63 -14.10 2.16
N ARG A 110 2.39 -13.29 3.21
CA ARG A 110 3.21 -12.13 3.56
C ARG A 110 4.39 -12.45 4.47
N HIS A 111 4.17 -13.06 5.63
CA HIS A 111 5.23 -13.44 6.57
C HIS A 111 6.29 -12.35 6.81
N HIS A 112 5.87 -11.12 7.11
CA HIS A 112 6.79 -10.03 7.45
C HIS A 112 7.32 -10.14 8.87
N VAL A 113 6.58 -10.81 9.76
CA VAL A 113 7.04 -11.19 11.09
C VAL A 113 7.28 -12.70 11.13
N LEU A 114 8.50 -13.08 11.45
CA LEU A 114 8.92 -14.46 11.69
C LEU A 114 8.87 -14.73 13.19
N HIS A 115 8.45 -15.93 13.58
CA HIS A 115 8.38 -16.37 14.98
C HIS A 115 9.35 -17.52 15.21
N ASP A 116 10.16 -17.43 16.27
CA ASP A 116 11.05 -18.50 16.68
C ASP A 116 10.23 -19.68 17.22
N GLN A 117 10.52 -20.90 16.75
CA GLN A 117 9.84 -22.12 17.18
C GLN A 117 10.34 -22.62 18.54
N ASN A 118 11.57 -22.24 18.93
CA ASN A 118 12.21 -22.73 20.14
C ASN A 118 12.12 -21.72 21.30
N VAL A 119 11.84 -20.45 21.00
CA VAL A 119 11.80 -19.37 21.99
C VAL A 119 10.47 -18.62 21.90
N ASP A 120 9.66 -18.72 22.95
CA ASP A 120 8.35 -18.04 23.00
C ASP A 120 8.49 -16.51 22.86
N LYS A 121 7.55 -15.91 22.12
CA LYS A 121 7.47 -14.47 21.82
C LYS A 121 8.70 -13.83 21.16
N ARG A 122 9.72 -14.61 20.77
CA ARG A 122 10.84 -14.09 20.00
C ARG A 122 10.45 -13.96 18.54
N THR A 123 10.47 -12.73 18.04
CA THR A 123 10.15 -12.41 16.65
C THR A 123 11.32 -11.78 15.92
N CYS A 124 11.32 -11.89 14.59
CA CYS A 124 12.22 -11.19 13.70
C CYS A 124 11.39 -10.56 12.59
N ILE A 125 11.68 -9.31 12.25
CA ILE A 125 11.07 -8.60 11.12
C ILE A 125 12.19 -8.33 10.12
N PRO A 126 12.43 -9.21 9.12
CA PRO A 126 13.55 -9.04 8.20
C PRO A 126 13.55 -7.69 7.48
N MET A 127 12.38 -7.09 7.28
CA MET A 127 12.21 -5.79 6.61
C MET A 127 12.85 -4.62 7.39
N ASN A 128 13.14 -4.80 8.68
CA ASN A 128 13.90 -3.85 9.50
C ASN A 128 15.43 -3.97 9.32
N HIS A 129 15.90 -4.84 8.43
CA HIS A 129 17.33 -5.11 8.17
C HIS A 129 17.70 -4.86 6.70
N ILE A 130 16.96 -4.00 6.00
CA ILE A 130 17.24 -3.61 4.61
C ILE A 130 18.45 -2.69 4.54
N SER A 131 18.53 -1.68 5.39
CA SER A 131 19.67 -0.75 5.42
C SER A 131 19.86 -0.17 6.83
N PRO A 132 21.09 0.15 7.28
CA PRO A 132 21.32 0.77 8.59
C PRO A 132 20.62 2.12 8.79
N ASP A 133 20.37 2.85 7.70
CA ASP A 133 19.78 4.19 7.64
C ASP A 133 18.31 4.19 7.17
N GLN A 134 17.69 3.02 7.03
CA GLN A 134 16.30 2.94 6.60
C GLN A 134 15.33 3.60 7.60
N ALA A 135 14.21 4.07 7.10
CA ALA A 135 13.09 4.48 7.94
C ALA A 135 12.45 3.30 8.68
N PRO A 136 11.70 3.55 9.77
CA PRO A 136 11.00 2.50 10.50
C PRO A 136 9.99 1.76 9.63
N TYR A 137 9.94 0.43 9.76
CA TYR A 137 8.80 -0.36 9.32
C TYR A 137 7.93 -0.75 10.52
N THR A 138 6.64 -0.50 10.44
CA THR A 138 5.70 -0.82 11.51
C THR A 138 4.59 -1.70 10.97
N VAL A 139 4.64 -2.99 11.28
CA VAL A 139 3.56 -3.94 11.00
C VAL A 139 2.88 -4.33 12.32
N CYS A 140 1.56 -4.27 12.36
CA CYS A 140 0.81 -4.53 13.58
C CYS A 140 -0.45 -5.34 13.29
N ASN A 141 -0.54 -6.53 13.89
CA ASN A 141 -1.83 -7.21 14.01
C ASN A 141 -2.77 -6.36 14.87
N SER A 142 -3.88 -5.91 14.29
CA SER A 142 -4.89 -5.12 14.99
C SER A 142 -5.79 -5.99 15.85
N SER A 143 -6.56 -5.35 16.73
CA SER A 143 -7.73 -5.99 17.33
C SER A 143 -8.79 -6.32 16.25
N LEU A 144 -9.77 -7.14 16.61
CA LEU A 144 -10.90 -7.49 15.76
C LEU A 144 -11.91 -6.33 15.67
N SER A 145 -11.47 -5.20 15.09
CA SER A 145 -12.27 -3.99 14.92
C SER A 145 -11.82 -3.23 13.68
N GLU A 146 -12.72 -3.01 12.72
CA GLU A 146 -12.39 -2.22 11.53
C GLU A 146 -12.66 -0.73 11.77
N TYR A 147 -13.79 -0.39 12.39
CA TYR A 147 -14.18 1.02 12.61
C TYR A 147 -13.12 1.80 13.40
N GLY A 148 -12.69 1.25 14.55
CA GLY A 148 -11.72 1.93 15.41
C GLY A 148 -10.33 1.96 14.80
N VAL A 149 -9.90 0.86 14.19
CA VAL A 149 -8.57 0.73 13.59
C VAL A 149 -8.45 1.60 12.34
N LEU A 150 -9.40 1.54 11.40
CA LEU A 150 -9.37 2.39 10.20
C LEU A 150 -9.42 3.88 10.56
N GLY A 151 -10.21 4.26 11.57
CA GLY A 151 -10.22 5.62 12.08
C GLY A 151 -8.88 6.06 12.68
N PHE A 152 -8.18 5.16 13.38
CA PHE A 152 -6.84 5.40 13.89
C PHE A 152 -5.82 5.58 12.75
N GLU A 153 -5.81 4.67 11.77
CA GLU A 153 -4.89 4.73 10.63
C GLU A 153 -5.13 5.96 9.76
N LEU A 154 -6.38 6.39 9.60
CA LEU A 154 -6.71 7.67 8.95
C LEU A 154 -5.99 8.83 9.65
N GLY A 155 -6.07 8.91 10.98
CA GLY A 155 -5.39 9.93 11.76
C GLY A 155 -3.87 9.86 11.63
N PHE A 156 -3.31 8.65 11.63
CA PHE A 156 -1.87 8.44 11.43
C PHE A 156 -1.42 8.95 10.06
N ALA A 157 -2.17 8.61 8.99
CA ALA A 157 -1.90 9.04 7.62
C ALA A 157 -2.01 10.57 7.41
N MET A 158 -2.71 11.28 8.30
CA MET A 158 -2.74 12.75 8.27
C MET A 158 -1.50 13.39 8.88
N ALA A 159 -0.76 12.70 9.75
CA ALA A 159 0.29 13.32 10.55
C ALA A 159 1.53 13.68 9.72
N SER A 160 1.89 12.85 8.74
CA SER A 160 3.08 13.03 7.90
C SER A 160 2.76 12.74 6.43
N PRO A 161 3.23 13.56 5.48
CA PRO A 161 3.11 13.23 4.07
C PRO A 161 4.14 12.16 3.67
N ASN A 162 5.20 11.97 4.45
CA ASN A 162 6.30 11.04 4.17
C ASN A 162 6.11 9.71 4.91
N ALA A 163 4.89 9.20 4.91
CA ALA A 163 4.56 7.88 5.46
C ALA A 163 3.57 7.15 4.55
N LEU A 164 3.88 5.90 4.21
CA LEU A 164 2.95 4.99 3.55
C LEU A 164 2.17 4.26 4.64
N VAL A 165 0.91 4.65 4.82
CA VAL A 165 0.03 4.07 5.84
C VAL A 165 -1.01 3.20 5.17
N LEU A 166 -1.00 1.91 5.49
CA LEU A 166 -1.88 0.90 4.91
C LEU A 166 -2.75 0.28 6.00
N TRP A 167 -4.04 0.17 5.69
CA TRP A 167 -4.98 -0.65 6.42
C TRP A 167 -5.46 -1.81 5.54
N GLU A 168 -5.33 -3.05 6.03
CA GLU A 168 -5.79 -4.25 5.33
C GLU A 168 -7.00 -4.86 6.04
N ALA A 169 -8.10 -5.02 5.30
CA ALA A 169 -9.22 -5.83 5.74
C ALA A 169 -8.87 -7.31 5.59
N GLN A 170 -9.31 -8.16 6.52
CA GLN A 170 -9.07 -9.61 6.43
C GLN A 170 -9.67 -10.20 5.14
N PHE A 171 -10.89 -9.79 4.81
CA PHE A 171 -11.49 -9.87 3.50
C PHE A 171 -12.09 -8.52 3.16
N GLY A 172 -12.10 -8.14 1.87
CA GLY A 172 -12.60 -6.84 1.45
C GLY A 172 -14.04 -6.61 1.87
N ASP A 173 -14.86 -7.66 1.91
CA ASP A 173 -16.27 -7.66 2.32
C ASP A 173 -16.52 -6.96 3.68
N PHE A 174 -15.56 -7.04 4.61
CA PHE A 174 -15.66 -6.51 5.97
C PHE A 174 -15.38 -5.00 6.09
N HIS A 175 -14.99 -4.32 5.01
CA HIS A 175 -14.78 -2.87 5.04
C HIS A 175 -16.04 -2.09 5.48
N ASN A 176 -17.21 -2.69 5.31
CA ASN A 176 -18.51 -2.08 5.57
C ASN A 176 -18.77 -1.80 7.07
N THR A 177 -18.09 -2.47 7.99
CA THR A 177 -18.19 -2.18 9.43
C THR A 177 -17.52 -0.84 9.79
N ALA A 178 -16.64 -0.33 8.92
CA ALA A 178 -16.01 0.99 9.01
C ALA A 178 -16.61 2.02 8.03
N GLN A 179 -17.83 1.79 7.51
CA GLN A 179 -18.43 2.63 6.47
C GLN A 179 -18.50 4.12 6.85
N CYS A 180 -18.79 4.47 8.10
CA CYS A 180 -18.80 5.88 8.52
C CYS A 180 -17.43 6.55 8.36
N ILE A 181 -16.32 5.82 8.57
CA ILE A 181 -14.97 6.36 8.36
C ILE A 181 -14.73 6.58 6.87
N ILE A 182 -15.15 5.62 6.03
CA ILE A 182 -15.04 5.72 4.57
C ILE A 182 -15.86 6.90 4.03
N ASP A 183 -17.14 7.01 4.41
CA ASP A 183 -18.06 8.03 3.92
C ASP A 183 -17.69 9.42 4.43
N GLN A 184 -17.46 9.54 5.73
CA GLN A 184 -17.38 10.84 6.37
C GLN A 184 -15.97 11.37 6.49
N PHE A 185 -14.94 10.60 6.17
CA PHE A 185 -13.57 11.08 6.27
C PHE A 185 -12.74 10.74 5.03
N ILE A 186 -12.67 9.48 4.64
CA ILE A 186 -11.80 9.07 3.53
C ILE A 186 -12.30 9.66 2.20
N SER A 187 -13.58 9.50 1.88
CA SER A 187 -14.15 9.96 0.59
C SER A 187 -14.25 11.47 0.46
N SER A 188 -14.52 12.17 1.57
CA SER A 188 -15.02 13.55 1.55
C SER A 188 -14.20 14.51 2.40
N GLY A 189 -13.18 14.03 3.12
CA GLY A 189 -12.39 14.83 4.06
C GLY A 189 -11.66 15.98 3.38
N GLN A 190 -11.10 15.75 2.19
CA GLN A 190 -10.46 16.82 1.42
C GLN A 190 -11.47 17.88 0.97
N ALA A 191 -12.64 17.49 0.47
CA ALA A 191 -13.65 18.44 0.02
C ALA A 191 -14.24 19.28 1.16
N LYS A 192 -14.47 18.65 2.33
CA LYS A 192 -15.09 19.30 3.49
C LYS A 192 -14.11 20.15 4.28
N TRP A 193 -12.87 19.69 4.45
CA TRP A 193 -11.92 20.26 5.41
C TRP A 193 -10.56 20.58 4.80
N VAL A 194 -10.42 20.45 3.48
CA VAL A 194 -9.15 20.68 2.76
C VAL A 194 -8.01 19.78 3.30
N ARG A 195 -8.36 18.62 3.88
CA ARG A 195 -7.41 17.66 4.43
C ARG A 195 -7.05 16.59 3.39
N GLN A 196 -5.82 16.66 2.88
CA GLN A 196 -5.24 15.55 2.11
C GLN A 196 -4.88 14.39 3.04
N ASN A 197 -4.96 13.17 2.53
CA ASN A 197 -4.66 11.97 3.29
C ASN A 197 -4.13 10.89 2.34
N GLY A 198 -3.06 10.21 2.73
CA GLY A 198 -2.38 9.20 1.90
C GLY A 198 -2.73 7.75 2.23
N ILE A 199 -3.78 7.49 3.01
CA ILE A 199 -4.13 6.15 3.47
C ILE A 199 -4.40 5.19 2.30
N VAL A 200 -3.89 3.97 2.42
CA VAL A 200 -4.14 2.88 1.48
C VAL A 200 -5.07 1.85 2.13
N LEU A 201 -6.17 1.52 1.46
CA LEU A 201 -7.09 0.45 1.86
C LEU A 201 -6.82 -0.77 0.99
N LEU A 202 -6.34 -1.86 1.60
CA LEU A 202 -6.12 -3.14 0.97
C LEU A 202 -7.35 -4.03 1.22
N LEU A 203 -8.11 -4.30 0.16
CA LEU A 203 -9.40 -4.98 0.24
C LEU A 203 -9.39 -6.28 -0.57
N PRO A 204 -9.16 -7.44 0.05
CA PRO A 204 -9.12 -8.71 -0.67
C PRO A 204 -10.43 -8.99 -1.42
N HIS A 205 -10.34 -9.16 -2.74
CA HIS A 205 -11.48 -9.24 -3.65
C HIS A 205 -11.33 -10.39 -4.65
N GLY A 206 -12.43 -11.05 -5.01
CA GLY A 206 -12.44 -12.07 -6.06
C GLY A 206 -13.62 -13.05 -5.93
N MET A 207 -14.27 -13.38 -7.05
CA MET A 207 -15.40 -14.33 -7.08
C MET A 207 -14.89 -15.78 -7.18
N GLU A 208 -14.50 -16.35 -6.05
CA GLU A 208 -13.79 -17.64 -5.97
C GLU A 208 -14.62 -18.76 -5.31
N GLY A 209 -15.95 -18.57 -5.23
CA GLY A 209 -16.86 -19.58 -4.69
C GLY A 209 -16.89 -19.70 -3.16
N MET A 210 -16.31 -18.73 -2.43
CA MET A 210 -16.26 -18.73 -0.95
C MET A 210 -17.52 -18.14 -0.28
N GLY A 211 -18.56 -17.84 -1.05
CA GLY A 211 -19.84 -17.33 -0.55
C GLY A 211 -19.90 -15.79 -0.44
N PRO A 212 -21.02 -15.25 0.07
CA PRO A 212 -21.37 -13.84 -0.05
C PRO A 212 -20.50 -12.86 0.76
N GLU A 213 -19.82 -13.34 1.80
CA GLU A 213 -19.00 -12.52 2.72
C GLU A 213 -17.48 -12.74 2.56
N HIS A 214 -17.07 -13.40 1.47
CA HIS A 214 -15.66 -13.67 1.17
C HIS A 214 -15.37 -13.52 -0.32
N SER A 215 -16.11 -12.64 -1.01
CA SER A 215 -16.07 -12.51 -2.47
C SER A 215 -15.92 -11.07 -2.93
N SER A 216 -16.67 -10.14 -2.35
CA SER A 216 -16.81 -8.79 -2.87
C SER A 216 -16.38 -7.72 -1.86
N ALA A 217 -15.34 -6.99 -2.23
CA ALA A 217 -14.99 -5.71 -1.61
C ALA A 217 -15.93 -4.56 -2.03
N ARG A 218 -17.03 -4.87 -2.74
CA ARG A 218 -18.05 -3.91 -3.21
C ARG A 218 -17.46 -2.76 -4.03
N PRO A 219 -16.69 -3.04 -5.10
CA PRO A 219 -16.04 -2.01 -5.90
C PRO A 219 -17.03 -0.95 -6.44
N GLU A 220 -18.26 -1.36 -6.74
CA GLU A 220 -19.34 -0.48 -7.18
C GLU A 220 -19.64 0.66 -6.19
N ARG A 221 -19.47 0.42 -4.88
CA ARG A 221 -19.71 1.43 -3.84
C ARG A 221 -18.61 2.48 -3.84
N PHE A 222 -17.36 2.06 -3.95
CA PHE A 222 -16.23 2.99 -4.04
C PHE A 222 -16.30 3.81 -5.34
N LEU A 223 -16.69 3.20 -6.46
CA LEU A 223 -16.88 3.90 -7.73
C LEU A 223 -18.06 4.88 -7.68
N GLN A 224 -19.19 4.50 -7.08
CA GLN A 224 -20.34 5.39 -6.89
C GLN A 224 -20.00 6.63 -6.04
N MET A 225 -19.05 6.50 -5.13
CA MET A 225 -18.60 7.55 -4.24
C MET A 225 -17.41 8.36 -4.80
N CYS A 226 -16.96 8.09 -6.02
CA CYS A 226 -16.05 8.98 -6.74
C CYS A 226 -16.76 10.30 -7.07
N ASN A 227 -16.02 11.39 -7.13
CA ASN A 227 -16.53 12.72 -7.49
C ASN A 227 -16.49 13.02 -9.00
N ASP A 228 -16.39 11.98 -9.84
CA ASP A 228 -16.39 12.11 -11.29
C ASP A 228 -17.78 12.52 -11.80
N ASP A 229 -17.83 13.39 -12.79
CA ASP A 229 -19.07 13.78 -13.47
C ASP A 229 -19.41 12.75 -14.55
N PRO A 230 -20.54 12.00 -14.43
CA PRO A 230 -20.89 10.94 -15.38
C PRO A 230 -21.26 11.49 -16.77
N ASP A 231 -21.55 12.78 -16.90
CA ASP A 231 -21.97 13.41 -18.15
C ASP A 231 -20.82 14.14 -18.86
N VAL A 232 -19.61 14.17 -18.28
CA VAL A 232 -18.46 14.92 -18.80
C VAL A 232 -17.28 14.00 -19.08
N PHE A 233 -16.88 13.93 -20.35
CA PHE A 233 -15.62 13.29 -20.71
C PHE A 233 -14.41 14.11 -20.23
N PRO A 234 -13.40 13.47 -19.62
CA PRO A 234 -12.18 14.16 -19.24
C PRO A 234 -11.45 14.72 -20.46
N LYS A 235 -10.90 15.93 -20.35
CA LYS A 235 -10.07 16.52 -21.40
C LYS A 235 -8.67 15.96 -21.30
N HIS A 236 -8.22 15.25 -22.34
CA HIS A 236 -6.86 14.75 -22.41
C HIS A 236 -5.87 15.90 -22.71
N SER A 237 -4.95 16.13 -21.78
CA SER A 237 -3.75 16.95 -21.91
C SER A 237 -2.50 16.07 -21.79
N GLU A 238 -1.32 16.65 -22.03
CA GLU A 238 -0.02 15.97 -21.83
C GLU A 238 0.10 15.43 -20.39
N ASP A 239 -0.28 16.25 -19.40
CA ASP A 239 -0.26 15.90 -17.98
C ASP A 239 -1.57 15.28 -17.47
N PHE A 240 -2.40 14.74 -18.37
CA PHE A 240 -3.74 14.24 -18.03
C PHE A 240 -3.72 13.27 -16.83
N ALA A 241 -2.79 12.33 -16.83
CA ALA A 241 -2.74 11.27 -15.82
C ALA A 241 -2.56 11.81 -14.39
N VAL A 242 -1.63 12.76 -14.18
CA VAL A 242 -1.38 13.31 -12.83
C VAL A 242 -2.49 14.26 -12.40
N HIS A 243 -3.09 15.01 -13.34
CA HIS A 243 -4.25 15.84 -13.06
C HIS A 243 -5.47 15.02 -12.68
N GLN A 244 -5.74 13.91 -13.38
CA GLN A 244 -6.84 13.01 -13.04
C GLN A 244 -6.70 12.47 -11.60
N LEU A 245 -5.50 12.02 -11.22
CA LEU A 245 -5.21 11.55 -9.86
C LEU A 245 -5.31 12.66 -8.81
N HIS A 246 -5.04 13.91 -9.18
CA HIS A 246 -5.15 15.06 -8.28
C HIS A 246 -6.61 15.51 -8.07
N ASP A 247 -7.42 15.46 -9.13
CA ASP A 247 -8.76 16.05 -9.11
C ASP A 247 -9.81 15.09 -8.52
N CYS A 248 -9.59 13.77 -8.64
CA CYS A 248 -10.45 12.77 -8.02
C CYS A 248 -10.37 12.83 -6.49
N ASN A 249 -11.41 12.47 -5.77
CA ASN A 249 -11.43 12.46 -4.30
C ASN A 249 -10.56 11.33 -3.71
N TRP A 250 -10.45 10.21 -4.41
CA TRP A 250 -9.56 9.09 -4.10
C TRP A 250 -9.20 8.33 -5.38
N ILE A 251 -8.24 7.41 -5.28
CA ILE A 251 -7.77 6.59 -6.39
C ILE A 251 -8.26 5.16 -6.17
N VAL A 252 -8.94 4.57 -7.15
CA VAL A 252 -9.45 3.19 -7.07
C VAL A 252 -8.71 2.33 -8.09
N VAL A 253 -8.11 1.22 -7.65
CA VAL A 253 -7.35 0.31 -8.53
C VAL A 253 -7.73 -1.15 -8.29
N ASN A 254 -7.63 -1.94 -9.36
CA ASN A 254 -7.71 -3.39 -9.34
C ASN A 254 -6.51 -3.95 -10.14
N CYS A 255 -5.40 -4.20 -9.44
CA CYS A 255 -4.15 -4.59 -10.09
C CYS A 255 -4.16 -6.07 -10.46
N SER A 256 -3.59 -6.42 -11.61
CA SER A 256 -3.52 -7.82 -12.09
C SER A 256 -2.11 -8.41 -12.05
N THR A 257 -1.06 -7.60 -11.92
CA THR A 257 0.36 -8.07 -11.92
C THR A 257 1.17 -7.49 -10.75
N PRO A 258 2.10 -8.28 -10.14
CA PRO A 258 3.02 -7.81 -9.08
C PRO A 258 3.63 -6.44 -9.30
N ALA A 259 4.11 -6.15 -10.50
CA ALA A 259 4.66 -4.85 -10.87
C ALA A 259 3.64 -3.71 -10.73
N ASN A 260 2.38 -3.89 -11.15
CA ASN A 260 1.37 -2.84 -11.02
C ASN A 260 1.13 -2.45 -9.54
N TYR A 261 1.05 -3.42 -8.63
CA TYR A 261 0.91 -3.11 -7.20
C TYR A 261 2.15 -2.45 -6.65
N PHE A 262 3.34 -2.92 -7.04
CA PHE A 262 4.62 -2.28 -6.68
C PHE A 262 4.62 -0.79 -7.06
N HIS A 263 4.28 -0.46 -8.30
CA HIS A 263 4.27 0.91 -8.79
C HIS A 263 3.18 1.76 -8.13
N VAL A 264 1.97 1.21 -7.95
CA VAL A 264 0.87 1.93 -7.32
C VAL A 264 1.21 2.30 -5.87
N LEU A 265 1.83 1.39 -5.11
CA LEU A 265 2.27 1.65 -3.74
C LEU A 265 3.35 2.74 -3.67
N ARG A 266 4.36 2.69 -4.55
CA ARG A 266 5.41 3.72 -4.60
C ARG A 266 4.86 5.07 -5.08
N ARG A 267 3.95 5.07 -6.06
CA ARG A 267 3.28 6.27 -6.58
C ARG A 267 2.58 7.05 -5.47
N GLN A 268 1.98 6.35 -4.51
CA GLN A 268 1.30 6.95 -3.37
C GLN A 268 2.16 7.97 -2.60
N ILE A 269 3.47 7.72 -2.55
CA ILE A 269 4.44 8.58 -1.88
C ILE A 269 5.10 9.56 -2.83
N LEU A 270 5.43 9.13 -4.05
CA LEU A 270 6.13 9.96 -5.03
C LEU A 270 5.25 11.05 -5.65
N LEU A 271 3.92 10.94 -5.56
CA LEU A 271 3.02 12.02 -5.95
C LEU A 271 3.25 13.28 -5.10
N PRO A 272 3.13 14.49 -5.67
CA PRO A 272 3.31 15.75 -4.96
C PRO A 272 2.07 16.16 -4.12
N PHE A 273 1.16 15.22 -3.90
CA PHE A 273 -0.06 15.33 -3.11
C PHE A 273 -0.41 13.97 -2.51
N ARG A 274 -1.39 13.93 -1.61
CA ARG A 274 -1.88 12.70 -0.98
C ARG A 274 -3.38 12.55 -1.21
N LYS A 275 -3.76 11.40 -1.76
CA LYS A 275 -5.15 10.96 -1.96
C LYS A 275 -5.32 9.58 -1.37
N PRO A 276 -6.46 9.24 -0.77
CA PRO A 276 -6.71 7.86 -0.39
C PRO A 276 -6.59 6.93 -1.61
N LEU A 277 -6.05 5.74 -1.39
CA LEU A 277 -5.89 4.72 -2.41
C LEU A 277 -6.68 3.47 -2.01
N ILE A 278 -7.64 3.08 -2.82
CA ILE A 278 -8.44 1.87 -2.65
C ILE A 278 -7.89 0.79 -3.59
N VAL A 279 -7.36 -0.28 -3.01
CA VAL A 279 -6.78 -1.40 -3.75
C VAL A 279 -7.63 -2.63 -3.54
N PHE A 280 -8.23 -3.15 -4.61
CA PHE A 280 -8.82 -4.48 -4.59
C PHE A 280 -7.70 -5.50 -4.70
N THR A 281 -7.22 -5.97 -3.54
CA THR A 281 -6.10 -6.90 -3.47
C THR A 281 -6.55 -8.31 -3.85
N PRO A 282 -5.66 -9.12 -4.44
CA PRO A 282 -6.01 -10.45 -4.90
C PRO A 282 -6.10 -11.46 -3.77
N LYS A 283 -6.77 -12.59 -4.05
CA LYS A 283 -6.77 -13.79 -3.20
C LYS A 283 -6.11 -14.96 -3.93
N SER A 284 -6.72 -15.48 -4.99
CA SER A 284 -6.14 -16.55 -5.81
C SER A 284 -4.86 -16.14 -6.53
N LEU A 285 -4.78 -14.90 -7.04
CA LEU A 285 -3.59 -14.44 -7.77
C LEU A 285 -2.34 -14.40 -6.88
N LEU A 286 -2.47 -14.38 -5.55
CA LEU A 286 -1.33 -14.46 -4.60
C LEU A 286 -0.41 -15.65 -4.87
N ARG A 287 -0.92 -16.72 -5.51
CA ARG A 287 -0.15 -17.93 -5.83
C ARG A 287 -0.35 -18.40 -7.27
N HIS A 288 -1.05 -17.64 -8.11
CA HIS A 288 -1.33 -18.06 -9.48
C HIS A 288 -0.01 -18.08 -10.27
N PRO A 289 0.37 -19.17 -10.96
CA PRO A 289 1.67 -19.29 -11.63
C PRO A 289 1.96 -18.20 -12.65
N GLU A 290 0.92 -17.71 -13.34
CA GLU A 290 1.01 -16.63 -14.33
C GLU A 290 0.92 -15.23 -13.72
N ALA A 291 0.53 -15.10 -12.45
CA ALA A 291 0.48 -13.81 -11.76
C ALA A 291 1.85 -13.46 -11.15
N LYS A 292 2.83 -13.32 -12.04
CA LYS A 292 4.21 -12.94 -11.73
C LYS A 292 4.64 -11.78 -12.62
N SER A 293 5.61 -11.00 -12.17
CA SER A 293 6.23 -9.93 -12.98
C SER A 293 7.72 -10.12 -13.10
N SER A 294 8.29 -9.65 -14.21
CA SER A 294 9.75 -9.52 -14.37
C SER A 294 10.24 -8.35 -13.53
N PHE A 295 11.50 -8.38 -13.11
CA PHE A 295 12.16 -7.20 -12.54
C PHE A 295 12.22 -6.05 -13.55
N ASP A 296 12.29 -6.35 -14.85
CA ASP A 296 12.34 -5.35 -15.92
C ASP A 296 11.12 -4.42 -15.89
N ASP A 297 9.96 -4.95 -15.46
CA ASP A 297 8.72 -4.18 -15.31
C ASP A 297 8.80 -3.18 -14.15
N MET A 298 9.77 -3.31 -13.23
CA MET A 298 9.93 -2.49 -12.03
C MET A 298 11.19 -1.61 -12.05
N LEU A 299 11.95 -1.60 -13.15
CA LEU A 299 13.12 -0.74 -13.36
C LEU A 299 12.71 0.70 -13.71
N PRO A 300 13.59 1.71 -13.58
CA PRO A 300 13.27 3.08 -13.97
C PRO A 300 12.96 3.15 -15.47
N GLY A 301 11.82 3.74 -15.82
CA GLY A 301 11.34 3.79 -17.21
C GLY A 301 10.65 2.52 -17.70
N GLY A 302 10.41 1.52 -16.83
CA GLY A 302 9.42 0.47 -17.07
C GLY A 302 8.02 1.06 -17.26
N ASN A 303 7.19 0.38 -18.06
CA ASN A 303 5.88 0.86 -18.55
C ASN A 303 4.91 1.30 -17.44
#